data_AF-A0A9P9JBZ1-F1
#
_entry.id   AF-A0A9P9JBZ1-F1
#
_cell.length_a   1.000
_cell.length_b   1.000
_cell.length_c   1.000
_cell.angle_alpha   90.00
_cell.angle_beta   90.00
_cell.angle_gamma   90.00
#
_symmetry.space_group_name_H-M   'P 1'
#
loop_
_entity.id
_entity.type
_entity.pdbx_description
1 polymer ?
#
loop_
_entity_poly.entity_id
_entity_poly.type
_entity_poly.pdbx_seq_one_letter_code
_entity_poly.pdbx_strand_id
1 'polypeptide(L)'
;MGVSRASCAEMWGVEENSRGWRIWLLFAVFLGLMVNFIAVLGCLSDATRSIHLYKIEQVELLAAIETVTNRSAATFTNSALPDTWYWGLSGVCDSNHNCKRAFPPTFSLGGMVENSLKAEMGDDKEAYAEAIAPWASVIQSYGIDGSSKTKAKQLHDERNKFVPFAKASAALAILALLTSVTILIVTVATMSSRAVPLWALYLGTFFDGLLLLGATTLAIYALRYGPHSLIQYAGSTMESHVTPEYMGPGMYTLAGGVLVKFLAIAGVFVGFIIFGFISLVAACLAVMCACACLGAAAGDDGSRYRCSNCGYTTSYRQWGTCSGCGAYLS
;
A
#
# COMPACT_ATOMS: atom_id res chain seq x y z
N MET A 1 -3.39 -42.26 -31.43
CA MET A 1 -3.81 -41.67 -30.15
C MET A 1 -2.87 -40.51 -29.87
N GLY A 2 -3.36 -39.27 -30.05
CA GLY A 2 -2.55 -38.08 -29.83
C GLY A 2 -2.37 -37.86 -28.33
N VAL A 3 -1.13 -37.92 -27.84
CA VAL A 3 -0.81 -37.48 -26.48
C VAL A 3 -0.96 -35.96 -26.48
N SER A 4 -2.11 -35.48 -26.03
CA SER A 4 -2.30 -34.08 -25.66
C SER A 4 -1.28 -33.78 -24.57
N ARG A 5 -0.30 -32.93 -24.86
CA ARG A 5 0.57 -32.37 -23.82
C ARG A 5 -0.35 -31.52 -22.96
N ALA A 6 -0.74 -32.05 -21.80
CA ALA A 6 -1.35 -31.25 -20.74
C ALA A 6 -0.40 -30.06 -20.51
N SER A 7 -0.88 -28.86 -20.83
CA SER A 7 -0.14 -27.64 -20.57
C SER A 7 0.15 -27.58 -19.08
N CYS A 8 1.31 -27.07 -18.68
CA CYS A 8 1.56 -26.75 -17.28
C CYS A 8 0.52 -25.77 -16.71
N ALA A 9 -0.40 -25.20 -17.49
CA ALA A 9 -1.57 -24.50 -16.94
C ALA A 9 -2.68 -25.46 -16.45
N GLU A 10 -2.90 -26.57 -17.16
CA GLU A 10 -3.98 -27.55 -16.90
C GLU A 10 -3.70 -28.38 -15.64
N MET A 11 -2.43 -28.71 -15.38
CA MET A 11 -2.00 -29.49 -14.22
C MET A 11 -2.06 -28.70 -12.91
N TRP A 12 -2.20 -27.37 -12.97
CA TRP A 12 -2.14 -26.48 -11.81
C TRP A 12 -3.52 -26.00 -11.35
N GLY A 13 -4.62 -26.50 -11.96
CA GLY A 13 -6.01 -26.24 -11.55
C GLY A 13 -6.46 -24.79 -11.58
N VAL A 14 -5.57 -23.88 -11.98
CA VAL A 14 -5.94 -22.55 -12.45
C VAL A 14 -6.52 -22.79 -13.84
N GLU A 15 -7.81 -23.05 -13.92
CA GLU A 15 -8.53 -22.85 -15.17
C GLU A 15 -8.19 -21.42 -15.61
N GLU A 16 -7.33 -21.25 -16.64
CA GLU A 16 -6.89 -19.95 -17.17
C GLU A 16 -8.09 -19.06 -17.57
N ASN A 17 -9.29 -19.64 -17.59
CA ASN A 17 -10.58 -19.04 -17.90
C ASN A 17 -11.64 -19.12 -16.80
N SER A 18 -11.28 -19.41 -15.55
CA SER A 18 -12.25 -19.36 -14.45
C SER A 18 -12.82 -17.94 -14.32
N ARG A 19 -14.12 -17.83 -14.60
CA ARG A 19 -14.87 -16.57 -14.50
C ARG A 19 -14.80 -15.99 -13.08
N GLY A 20 -14.72 -16.85 -12.06
CA GLY A 20 -14.62 -16.44 -10.66
C GLY A 20 -13.39 -15.58 -10.39
N TRP A 21 -12.21 -16.00 -10.88
CA TRP A 21 -10.97 -15.24 -10.68
C TRP A 21 -10.98 -13.88 -11.40
N ARG A 22 -11.61 -13.79 -12.58
CA ARG A 22 -11.78 -12.51 -13.29
C ARG A 22 -12.72 -11.56 -12.55
N ILE A 23 -13.80 -12.09 -11.97
CA ILE A 23 -14.74 -11.29 -11.16
C ILE A 23 -14.03 -10.79 -9.88
N TRP A 24 -13.30 -11.67 -9.19
CA TRP A 24 -12.47 -11.27 -8.04
C TRP A 24 -11.50 -10.14 -8.38
N LEU A 25 -10.76 -10.30 -9.49
CA LEU A 25 -9.83 -9.29 -9.95
C LEU A 25 -10.52 -7.96 -10.25
N LEU A 26 -11.68 -7.99 -10.92
CA LEU A 26 -12.48 -6.80 -11.22
C LEU A 26 -12.86 -6.06 -9.94
N PHE A 27 -13.37 -6.77 -8.93
CA PHE A 27 -13.72 -6.18 -7.63
C PHE A 27 -12.49 -5.58 -6.94
N ALA A 28 -11.37 -6.30 -6.90
CA ALA A 28 -10.17 -5.85 -6.21
C ALA A 28 -9.52 -4.63 -6.92
N VAL A 29 -9.47 -4.65 -8.26
CA VAL A 29 -8.99 -3.51 -9.06
C VAL A 29 -9.91 -2.30 -8.88
N PHE A 30 -11.23 -2.50 -8.87
CA PHE A 30 -12.19 -1.43 -8.64
C PHE A 30 -12.05 -0.80 -7.24
N LEU A 31 -11.94 -1.62 -6.19
CA LEU A 31 -11.71 -1.14 -4.82
C LEU A 31 -10.38 -0.39 -4.73
N GLY A 32 -9.30 -0.93 -5.30
CA GLY A 32 -8.00 -0.27 -5.35
C GLY A 32 -8.02 1.05 -6.13
N LEU A 33 -8.82 1.11 -7.21
CA LEU A 33 -9.05 2.34 -7.98
C LEU A 33 -9.77 3.40 -7.13
N MET A 34 -10.85 3.03 -6.44
CA MET A 34 -11.60 3.95 -5.57
C MET A 34 -10.72 4.52 -4.46
N VAL A 35 -9.93 3.67 -3.80
CA VAL A 35 -9.04 4.10 -2.72
C VAL A 35 -7.96 5.05 -3.23
N ASN A 36 -7.32 4.73 -4.37
CA ASN A 36 -6.34 5.62 -4.99
C ASN A 36 -6.97 6.96 -5.43
N PHE A 37 -8.19 6.92 -5.96
CA PHE A 37 -8.91 8.12 -6.38
C PHE A 37 -9.23 9.05 -5.20
N ILE A 38 -9.71 8.48 -4.08
CA ILE A 38 -9.96 9.20 -2.83
C ILE A 38 -8.67 9.87 -2.33
N ALA A 39 -7.55 9.15 -2.32
CA ALA A 39 -6.27 9.70 -1.89
C ALA A 39 -5.80 10.87 -2.79
N VAL A 40 -5.97 10.74 -4.11
CA VAL A 40 -5.63 11.81 -5.07
C VAL A 40 -6.48 13.06 -4.85
N LEU A 41 -7.76 12.93 -4.50
CA LEU A 41 -8.66 14.05 -4.20
C LEU A 41 -8.40 14.74 -2.84
N GLY A 42 -7.50 14.21 -2.02
CA GLY A 42 -7.17 14.77 -0.71
C GLY A 42 -6.82 16.26 -0.79
N CYS A 43 -7.47 17.06 0.07
CA CYS A 43 -7.34 18.52 0.15
C CYS A 43 -7.60 19.30 -1.15
N LEU A 44 -8.42 18.76 -2.06
CA LEU A 44 -8.94 19.51 -3.22
C LEU A 44 -10.00 20.55 -2.82
N SER A 45 -10.73 20.27 -1.73
CA SER A 45 -11.82 21.08 -1.19
C SER A 45 -11.96 20.83 0.31
N ASP A 46 -12.74 21.66 1.00
CA ASP A 46 -12.97 21.51 2.43
C ASP A 46 -13.59 20.15 2.79
N ALA A 47 -14.51 19.65 1.95
CA ALA A 47 -15.10 18.31 2.10
C ALA A 47 -14.07 17.16 2.06
N THR A 48 -12.92 17.37 1.41
CA THR A 48 -11.85 16.38 1.30
C THR A 48 -10.64 16.67 2.19
N ARG A 49 -10.75 17.63 3.12
CA ARG A 49 -9.71 18.01 4.10
C ARG A 49 -9.37 16.89 5.07
N SER A 50 -10.35 16.06 5.44
CA SER A 50 -10.13 14.90 6.32
C SER A 50 -9.21 13.85 5.70
N ILE A 51 -9.06 13.85 4.36
CA ILE A 51 -8.20 12.94 3.60
C ILE A 51 -6.85 13.61 3.33
N HIS A 52 -6.31 14.33 4.32
CA HIS A 52 -4.98 14.91 4.21
C HIS A 52 -3.91 13.81 4.37
N LEU A 53 -2.81 13.98 3.66
CA LEU A 53 -1.61 13.16 3.82
C LEU A 53 -0.84 13.58 5.08
N TYR A 54 -0.74 14.89 5.32
CA TYR A 54 -0.01 15.42 6.47
C TYR A 54 -0.67 16.67 7.02
N LYS A 55 -0.54 16.86 8.34
CA LYS A 55 -0.97 18.07 9.04
C LYS A 55 0.22 18.79 9.65
N ILE A 56 0.08 20.11 9.81
CA ILE A 56 1.07 20.98 10.46
C ILE A 56 0.30 21.89 11.41
N GLU A 57 0.65 21.87 12.69
CA GLU A 57 0.03 22.74 13.68
C GLU A 57 0.78 24.06 13.79
N GLN A 58 0.03 25.16 13.93
CA GLN A 58 0.61 26.49 14.03
C GLN A 58 1.50 26.64 15.26
N VAL A 59 1.11 26.05 16.39
CA VAL A 59 1.87 26.13 17.64
C VAL A 59 3.27 25.54 17.47
N GLU A 60 3.38 24.38 16.83
CA GLU A 60 4.67 23.73 16.59
C GLU A 60 5.52 24.50 15.57
N LEU A 61 4.88 25.03 14.53
CA LEU A 61 5.55 25.86 13.54
C LEU A 61 6.11 27.13 14.18
N LEU A 62 5.34 27.78 15.05
CA LEU A 62 5.75 28.98 15.77
C LEU A 62 6.90 28.68 16.74
N ALA A 63 6.81 27.57 17.49
CA ALA A 63 7.90 27.12 18.37
C ALA A 63 9.18 26.84 17.58
N ALA A 64 9.06 26.22 16.39
CA ALA A 64 10.19 25.96 15.52
C ALA A 64 10.83 27.27 15.00
N ILE A 65 10.01 28.24 14.61
CA ILE A 65 10.49 29.55 14.14
C ILE A 65 11.16 30.33 15.28
N GLU A 66 10.58 30.33 16.48
CA GLU A 66 11.17 30.99 17.65
C GLU A 66 12.55 30.41 17.95
N THR A 67 12.68 29.08 17.95
CA THR A 67 13.95 28.38 18.15
C THR A 67 14.99 28.75 17.09
N VAL A 68 14.60 28.80 15.81
CA VAL A 68 15.53 29.08 14.70
C VAL A 68 15.93 30.55 14.62
N THR A 69 15.02 31.46 14.96
CA THR A 69 15.20 32.90 14.75
C THR A 69 15.58 33.67 16.00
N ASN A 70 15.42 33.07 17.18
CA ASN A 70 15.51 33.75 18.48
C ASN A 70 14.54 34.95 18.60
N ARG A 71 13.41 34.91 17.88
CA ARG A 71 12.33 35.90 17.99
C ARG A 71 11.12 35.28 18.67
N SER A 72 10.48 36.04 19.55
CA SER A 72 9.29 35.57 20.26
C SER A 72 8.18 35.17 19.28
N ALA A 73 7.58 33.98 19.50
CA ALA A 73 6.43 33.47 18.76
C ALA A 73 5.26 34.47 18.69
N ALA A 74 5.09 35.30 19.74
CA ALA A 74 4.04 36.32 19.83
C ALA A 74 4.10 37.38 18.70
N THR A 75 5.26 37.55 18.06
CA THR A 75 5.43 38.48 16.93
C THR A 75 4.79 37.94 15.64
N PHE A 76 4.53 36.64 15.58
CA PHE A 76 4.03 35.93 14.40
C PHE A 76 2.59 35.44 14.58
N THR A 77 2.09 35.42 15.82
CA THR A 77 0.70 35.11 16.13
C THR A 77 -0.21 36.17 15.54
N ASN A 78 -1.15 35.74 14.71
CA ASN A 78 -2.18 36.58 14.13
C ASN A 78 -3.48 35.79 14.14
N SER A 79 -4.59 36.41 14.56
CA SER A 79 -5.91 35.76 14.65
C SER A 79 -6.47 35.34 13.29
N ALA A 80 -5.95 35.90 12.19
CA ALA A 80 -6.33 35.52 10.84
C ALA A 80 -5.55 34.31 10.29
N LEU A 81 -4.55 33.82 11.02
CA LEU A 81 -3.87 32.58 10.66
C LEU A 81 -4.62 31.36 11.21
N PRO A 82 -4.68 30.26 10.45
CA PRO A 82 -5.32 29.03 10.90
C PRO A 82 -4.47 28.30 11.94
N ASP A 83 -5.13 27.55 12.81
CA ASP A 83 -4.47 26.70 13.81
C ASP A 83 -3.75 25.51 13.17
N THR A 84 -4.23 25.03 12.02
CA THR A 84 -3.69 23.83 11.36
C THR A 84 -3.76 23.93 9.85
N TRP A 85 -2.70 23.49 9.17
CA TRP A 85 -2.68 23.26 7.73
C TRP A 85 -2.72 21.76 7.41
N TYR A 86 -3.53 21.41 6.42
CA TYR A 86 -3.76 20.05 5.94
C TYR A 86 -3.31 19.94 4.49
N TRP A 87 -2.35 19.07 4.21
CA TRP A 87 -1.84 18.86 2.87
C TRP A 87 -2.31 17.54 2.30
N GLY A 88 -2.81 17.56 1.08
CA GLY A 88 -3.16 16.38 0.30
C GLY A 88 -2.33 16.27 -0.96
N LEU A 89 -2.73 15.39 -1.88
CA LEU A 89 -2.11 15.32 -3.21
C LEU A 89 -2.58 16.44 -4.15
N SER A 90 -3.80 16.96 -3.93
CA SER A 90 -4.45 17.94 -4.81
C SER A 90 -4.46 19.38 -4.30
N GLY A 91 -3.95 19.62 -3.10
CA GLY A 91 -3.91 20.97 -2.55
C GLY A 91 -3.52 21.01 -1.08
N VAL A 92 -3.63 22.21 -0.55
CA VAL A 92 -3.46 22.51 0.87
C VAL A 92 -4.72 23.20 1.35
N CYS A 93 -5.31 22.70 2.42
CA CYS A 93 -6.45 23.27 3.11
C CYS A 93 -6.02 23.74 4.51
N ASP A 94 -6.78 24.62 5.12
CA ASP A 94 -6.57 25.06 6.50
C ASP A 94 -7.77 24.78 7.42
N SER A 95 -7.62 25.07 8.71
CA SER A 95 -8.68 24.94 9.71
C SER A 95 -9.88 25.85 9.43
N ASN A 96 -9.68 26.97 8.72
CA ASN A 96 -10.68 27.99 8.40
C ASN A 96 -11.46 27.68 7.11
N HIS A 97 -11.41 26.44 6.63
CA HIS A 97 -12.13 25.95 5.44
C HIS A 97 -11.62 26.55 4.12
N ASN A 98 -10.45 27.21 4.10
CA ASN A 98 -9.84 27.70 2.88
C ASN A 98 -8.96 26.61 2.26
N CYS A 99 -9.13 26.38 0.95
CA CYS A 99 -8.34 25.38 0.22
C CYS A 99 -7.72 25.97 -1.04
N LYS A 100 -6.40 25.81 -1.16
CA LYS A 100 -5.66 26.14 -2.37
C LYS A 100 -5.34 24.87 -3.16
N ARG A 101 -5.92 24.79 -4.36
CA ARG A 101 -5.68 23.69 -5.29
C ARG A 101 -4.30 23.84 -5.94
N ALA A 102 -3.50 22.78 -5.86
CA ALA A 102 -2.24 22.61 -6.57
C ALA A 102 -1.89 21.13 -6.62
N PHE A 103 -1.54 20.61 -7.80
CA PHE A 103 -1.23 19.19 -7.97
C PHE A 103 0.16 19.01 -8.60
N PRO A 104 1.15 18.45 -7.85
CA PRO A 104 1.16 18.31 -6.41
C PRO A 104 1.36 19.67 -5.71
N PRO A 105 0.94 19.82 -4.45
CA PRO A 105 1.27 21.02 -3.69
C PRO A 105 2.78 21.03 -3.40
N THR A 106 3.45 22.11 -3.79
CA THR A 106 4.87 22.35 -3.49
C THR A 106 5.08 23.73 -2.88
N PHE A 107 4.09 24.19 -2.10
CA PHE A 107 4.10 25.51 -1.49
C PHE A 107 5.30 25.67 -0.54
N SER A 108 5.90 26.85 -0.54
CA SER A 108 6.81 27.26 0.54
C SER A 108 6.02 27.62 1.79
N LEU A 109 6.70 27.66 2.94
CA LEU A 109 6.11 28.18 4.19
C LEU A 109 5.51 29.57 3.97
N GLY A 110 6.27 30.47 3.31
CA GLY A 110 5.77 31.80 2.96
C GLY A 110 4.54 31.76 2.08
N GLY A 111 4.52 30.89 1.07
CA GLY A 111 3.34 30.69 0.22
C GLY A 111 2.13 30.17 0.98
N MET A 112 2.30 29.35 2.02
CA MET A 112 1.18 28.90 2.86
C MET A 112 0.59 30.03 3.70
N VAL A 113 1.45 30.77 4.39
CA VAL A 113 1.07 31.91 5.24
C VAL A 113 0.40 32.99 4.40
N GLU A 114 1.01 33.35 3.26
CA GLU A 114 0.45 34.31 2.31
C GLU A 114 -0.92 33.88 1.80
N ASN A 115 -1.08 32.61 1.39
CA ASN A 115 -2.36 32.11 0.90
C ASN A 115 -3.45 32.13 1.98
N SER A 116 -3.10 31.79 3.22
CA SER A 116 -4.07 31.75 4.34
C SER A 116 -4.50 33.17 4.72
N LEU A 117 -3.53 34.10 4.87
CA LEU A 117 -3.83 35.50 5.18
C LEU A 117 -4.64 36.18 4.07
N LYS A 118 -4.32 35.93 2.80
CA LYS A 118 -5.11 36.47 1.68
C LYS A 118 -6.54 35.93 1.66
N ALA A 119 -6.74 34.67 2.02
CA ALA A 119 -8.06 34.07 2.05
C ALA A 119 -8.94 34.68 3.15
N GLU A 120 -8.36 34.93 4.32
CA GLU A 120 -9.09 35.46 5.48
C GLU A 120 -9.31 36.98 5.41
N MET A 121 -8.28 37.75 5.00
CA MET A 121 -8.32 39.22 5.04
C MET A 121 -8.92 39.87 3.77
N GLY A 122 -9.12 39.09 2.70
CA GLY A 122 -9.71 39.58 1.46
C GLY A 122 -8.91 40.72 0.81
N ASP A 123 -9.61 41.81 0.46
CA ASP A 123 -9.04 42.98 -0.23
C ASP A 123 -8.45 44.06 0.72
N ASP A 124 -8.44 43.83 2.04
CA ASP A 124 -7.83 44.76 2.99
C ASP A 124 -6.30 44.69 2.89
N LYS A 125 -5.74 45.53 2.02
CA LYS A 125 -4.31 45.59 1.73
C LYS A 125 -3.49 46.06 2.93
N GLU A 126 -4.06 46.91 3.79
CA GLU A 126 -3.33 47.46 4.94
C GLU A 126 -3.22 46.39 6.04
N ALA A 127 -4.34 45.75 6.40
CA ALA A 127 -4.34 44.65 7.37
C ALA A 127 -3.48 43.47 6.89
N TYR A 128 -3.57 43.12 5.60
CA TYR A 128 -2.73 42.07 5.01
C TYR A 128 -1.24 42.40 5.09
N ALA A 129 -0.85 43.64 4.72
CA ALA A 129 0.54 44.06 4.75
C ALA A 129 1.13 44.03 6.17
N GLU A 130 0.34 44.46 7.17
CA GLU A 130 0.72 44.39 8.58
C GLU A 130 0.89 42.94 9.05
N ALA A 131 -0.04 42.05 8.68
CA ALA A 131 -0.02 40.65 9.09
C ALA A 131 1.11 39.83 8.45
N ILE A 132 1.42 40.07 7.17
CA ILE A 132 2.47 39.32 6.46
C ILE A 132 3.88 39.85 6.76
N ALA A 133 4.05 41.11 7.15
CA ALA A 133 5.36 41.74 7.33
C ALA A 133 6.30 40.98 8.30
N PRO A 134 5.85 40.55 9.50
CA PRO A 134 6.70 39.75 10.40
C PRO A 134 7.21 38.47 9.74
N TRP A 135 6.32 37.74 9.06
CA TRP A 135 6.62 36.50 8.36
C TRP A 135 7.55 36.72 7.17
N ALA A 136 7.25 37.67 6.29
CA ALA A 136 8.07 38.00 5.13
C ALA A 136 9.48 38.42 5.54
N SER A 137 9.60 39.25 6.58
CA SER A 137 10.90 39.69 7.09
C SER A 137 11.77 38.53 7.54
N VAL A 138 11.16 37.54 8.21
CA VAL A 138 11.88 36.40 8.80
C VAL A 138 12.21 35.33 7.76
N ILE A 139 11.26 35.03 6.87
CA ILE A 139 11.50 34.13 5.75
C ILE A 139 12.65 34.64 4.89
N GLN A 140 12.68 35.93 4.56
CA GLN A 140 13.75 36.51 3.77
C GLN A 140 15.07 36.63 4.54
N SER A 141 15.03 36.98 5.82
CA SER A 141 16.25 37.20 6.62
C SER A 141 16.95 35.92 7.04
N TYR A 142 16.23 34.82 7.30
CA TYR A 142 16.79 33.54 7.75
C TYR A 142 16.70 32.42 6.69
N GLY A 143 15.95 32.62 5.60
CA GLY A 143 15.83 31.60 4.53
C GLY A 143 15.05 30.35 4.96
N ILE A 144 14.11 30.51 5.91
CA ILE A 144 13.35 29.43 6.57
C ILE A 144 12.48 28.65 5.57
N ASP A 145 12.08 29.31 4.49
CA ASP A 145 11.29 28.67 3.44
C ASP A 145 12.14 27.79 2.49
N GLY A 146 13.46 27.71 2.72
CA GLY A 146 14.42 26.97 1.89
C GLY A 146 14.68 27.63 0.53
N SER A 147 14.28 28.89 0.31
CA SER A 147 14.49 29.60 -0.96
C SER A 147 15.95 30.03 -1.19
N SER A 148 16.73 30.21 -0.12
CA SER A 148 18.08 30.75 -0.18
C SER A 148 19.15 29.74 0.26
N LYS A 149 20.08 29.44 -0.64
CA LYS A 149 21.19 28.49 -0.44
C LYS A 149 22.18 28.91 0.67
N THR A 150 22.28 30.21 0.96
CA THR A 150 23.36 30.75 1.81
C THR A 150 22.99 30.88 3.28
N LYS A 151 21.69 30.96 3.62
CA LYS A 151 21.24 31.31 4.97
C LYS A 151 20.88 30.09 5.82
N ALA A 152 20.16 29.14 5.22
CA ALA A 152 19.81 27.87 5.85
C ALA A 152 20.07 26.74 4.86
N LYS A 153 21.35 26.42 4.64
CA LYS A 153 21.78 25.44 3.63
C LYS A 153 21.06 24.09 3.78
N GLN A 154 20.88 23.63 5.02
CA GLN A 154 20.15 22.39 5.30
C GLN A 154 18.69 22.45 4.84
N LEU A 155 17.95 23.50 5.23
CA LEU A 155 16.54 23.69 4.81
C LEU A 155 16.42 23.83 3.29
N HIS A 156 17.39 24.47 2.63
CA HIS A 156 17.45 24.56 1.18
C HIS A 156 17.66 23.17 0.53
N ASP A 157 18.60 22.38 1.04
CA ASP A 157 18.89 21.03 0.53
C ASP A 157 17.70 20.08 0.77
N GLU A 158 16.99 20.21 1.89
CA GLU A 158 15.76 19.47 2.19
C GLU A 158 14.62 19.87 1.25
N ARG A 159 14.37 21.17 1.06
CA ARG A 159 13.39 21.67 0.08
C ARG A 159 13.67 21.14 -1.33
N ASN A 160 14.95 21.12 -1.75
CA ASN A 160 15.34 20.61 -3.06
C ASN A 160 15.09 19.11 -3.22
N LYS A 161 15.05 18.34 -2.13
CA LYS A 161 14.64 16.93 -2.13
C LYS A 161 13.13 16.77 -2.07
N PHE A 162 12.43 17.61 -1.32
CA PHE A 162 10.98 17.56 -1.18
C PHE A 162 10.24 17.69 -2.52
N VAL A 163 10.55 18.74 -3.28
CA VAL A 163 9.84 19.04 -4.54
C VAL A 163 9.83 17.86 -5.53
N PRO A 164 10.98 17.22 -5.87
CA PRO A 164 10.97 16.09 -6.78
C PRO A 164 10.27 14.86 -6.19
N PHE A 165 10.39 14.60 -4.87
CA PHE A 165 9.67 13.47 -4.25
C PHE A 165 8.16 13.66 -4.26
N ALA A 166 7.66 14.85 -3.94
CA ALA A 166 6.24 15.18 -4.01
C ALA A 166 5.71 15.05 -5.45
N LYS A 167 6.47 15.57 -6.43
CA LYS A 167 6.15 15.44 -7.87
C LYS A 167 6.12 14.00 -8.34
N ALA A 168 7.13 13.21 -8.00
CA ALA A 168 7.23 11.81 -8.37
C ALA A 168 6.13 10.98 -7.71
N SER A 169 5.84 11.21 -6.41
CA SER A 169 4.74 10.56 -5.69
C SER A 169 3.40 10.79 -6.40
N ALA A 170 3.07 12.04 -6.70
CA ALA A 170 1.82 12.40 -7.36
C ALA A 170 1.73 11.84 -8.80
N ALA A 171 2.84 11.86 -9.55
CA ALA A 171 2.90 11.27 -10.89
C ALA A 171 2.66 9.75 -10.84
N LEU A 172 3.28 9.03 -9.90
CA LEU A 172 3.06 7.60 -9.72
C LEU A 172 1.63 7.29 -9.29
N ALA A 173 1.01 8.12 -8.44
CA ALA A 173 -0.39 7.97 -8.06
C ALA A 173 -1.35 8.11 -9.27
N ILE A 174 -1.10 9.10 -10.15
CA ILE A 174 -1.85 9.25 -11.41
C ILE A 174 -1.61 8.06 -12.33
N LEU A 175 -0.37 7.63 -12.51
CA LEU A 175 -0.05 6.48 -13.36
C LEU A 175 -0.75 5.22 -12.84
N ALA A 176 -0.80 5.01 -11.53
CA ALA A 176 -1.57 3.94 -10.91
C ALA A 176 -3.08 4.11 -11.19
N LEU A 177 -3.65 5.32 -11.12
CA LEU A 177 -5.06 5.54 -11.49
C LEU A 177 -5.34 5.14 -12.95
N LEU A 178 -4.52 5.62 -13.89
CA LEU A 178 -4.67 5.32 -15.32
C LEU A 178 -4.50 3.83 -15.60
N THR A 179 -3.53 3.19 -14.95
CA THR A 179 -3.28 1.75 -15.07
C THR A 179 -4.45 0.95 -14.50
N SER A 180 -4.95 1.31 -13.32
CA SER A 180 -6.15 0.71 -12.71
C SER A 180 -7.38 0.80 -13.61
N VAL A 181 -7.65 1.98 -14.21
CA VAL A 181 -8.76 2.16 -15.16
C VAL A 181 -8.57 1.29 -16.40
N THR A 182 -7.35 1.24 -16.94
CA THR A 182 -7.04 0.42 -18.12
C THR A 182 -7.23 -1.06 -17.82
N ILE A 183 -6.72 -1.56 -16.69
CA ILE A 183 -6.91 -2.95 -16.25
C ILE A 183 -8.39 -3.25 -16.07
N LEU A 184 -9.17 -2.34 -15.48
CA LEU A 184 -10.61 -2.53 -15.29
C LEU A 184 -11.33 -2.68 -16.64
N ILE A 185 -11.07 -1.79 -17.60
CA ILE A 185 -11.66 -1.83 -18.94
C ILE A 185 -11.27 -3.12 -19.67
N VAL A 186 -9.99 -3.48 -19.66
CA VAL A 186 -9.51 -4.71 -20.31
C VAL A 186 -10.09 -5.95 -19.64
N THR A 187 -10.20 -5.97 -18.31
CA THR A 187 -10.80 -7.08 -17.57
C THR A 187 -12.27 -7.25 -17.96
N VAL A 188 -13.04 -6.17 -18.04
CA VAL A 188 -14.45 -6.19 -18.47
C VAL A 188 -14.57 -6.64 -19.94
N ALA A 189 -13.80 -6.05 -20.85
CA ALA A 189 -13.84 -6.36 -22.28
C ALA A 189 -13.46 -7.83 -22.56
N THR A 190 -12.63 -8.43 -21.73
CA THR A 190 -12.15 -9.81 -21.90
C THR A 190 -13.02 -10.85 -21.20
N MET A 191 -14.08 -10.44 -20.47
CA MET A 191 -15.07 -11.36 -19.90
C MET A 191 -15.79 -12.19 -20.95
N SER A 192 -16.04 -11.62 -22.13
CA SER A 192 -16.77 -12.27 -23.23
C SER A 192 -15.86 -12.96 -24.25
N SER A 193 -14.74 -12.32 -24.61
CA SER A 193 -13.86 -12.78 -25.70
C SER A 193 -12.72 -13.69 -25.26
N ARG A 194 -12.41 -13.75 -23.95
CA ARG A 194 -11.26 -14.50 -23.38
C ARG A 194 -9.91 -14.21 -24.06
N ALA A 195 -9.80 -13.10 -24.79
CA ALA A 195 -8.64 -12.79 -25.64
C ALA A 195 -7.35 -12.48 -24.87
N VAL A 196 -7.47 -12.05 -23.60
CA VAL A 196 -6.32 -11.74 -22.73
C VAL A 196 -6.22 -12.82 -21.65
N PRO A 197 -5.04 -13.46 -21.50
CA PRO A 197 -4.84 -14.47 -20.48
C PRO A 197 -4.84 -13.85 -19.08
N LEU A 198 -5.36 -14.61 -18.11
CA LEU A 198 -5.58 -14.13 -16.75
C LEU A 198 -4.27 -13.65 -16.07
N TRP A 199 -3.15 -14.34 -16.33
CA TRP A 199 -1.84 -13.98 -15.77
C TRP A 199 -1.38 -12.57 -16.18
N ALA A 200 -1.73 -12.10 -17.39
CA ALA A 200 -1.36 -10.77 -17.86
C ALA A 200 -2.13 -9.67 -17.11
N LEU A 201 -3.39 -9.93 -16.74
CA LEU A 201 -4.19 -9.01 -15.91
C LEU A 201 -3.64 -8.92 -14.47
N TYR A 202 -3.19 -10.05 -13.91
CA TYR A 202 -2.51 -10.06 -12.61
C TYR A 202 -1.16 -9.36 -12.65
N LEU A 203 -0.37 -9.54 -13.71
CA LEU A 203 0.88 -8.81 -13.89
C LEU A 203 0.66 -7.30 -13.99
N GLY A 204 -0.38 -6.88 -14.71
CA GLY A 204 -0.80 -5.48 -14.76
C GLY A 204 -1.18 -4.96 -13.36
N THR A 205 -1.97 -5.72 -12.61
CA THR A 205 -2.39 -5.36 -11.24
C THR A 205 -1.21 -5.30 -10.27
N PHE A 206 -0.21 -6.18 -10.44
CA PHE A 206 1.04 -6.13 -9.70
C PHE A 206 1.83 -4.86 -10.00
N PHE A 207 2.00 -4.52 -11.28
CA PHE A 207 2.67 -3.28 -11.69
C PHE A 207 1.97 -2.04 -11.14
N ASP A 208 0.65 -2.00 -11.23
CA ASP A 208 -0.20 -0.95 -10.65
C ASP A 208 -0.05 -0.86 -9.10
N GLY A 209 0.03 -2.00 -8.42
CA GLY A 209 0.37 -2.08 -6.99
C GLY A 209 1.75 -1.51 -6.67
N LEU A 210 2.77 -1.79 -7.50
CA LEU A 210 4.12 -1.24 -7.35
C LEU A 210 4.16 0.27 -7.58
N LEU A 211 3.40 0.79 -8.55
CA LEU A 211 3.28 2.25 -8.77
C LEU A 211 2.72 2.93 -7.52
N LEU A 212 1.64 2.36 -6.93
CA LEU A 212 1.03 2.93 -5.74
C LEU A 212 1.92 2.78 -4.49
N LEU A 213 2.66 1.66 -4.37
CA LEU A 213 3.66 1.47 -3.31
C LEU A 213 4.78 2.50 -3.43
N GLY A 214 5.28 2.74 -4.64
CA GLY A 214 6.25 3.78 -4.95
C GLY A 214 5.70 5.17 -4.59
N ALA A 215 4.47 5.48 -4.99
CA ALA A 215 3.81 6.74 -4.65
C ALA A 215 3.74 6.96 -3.13
N THR A 216 3.29 5.94 -2.38
CA THR A 216 3.17 5.97 -0.92
C THR A 216 4.53 6.16 -0.25
N THR A 217 5.54 5.41 -0.70
CA THR A 217 6.91 5.50 -0.16
C THR A 217 7.50 6.89 -0.40
N LEU A 218 7.35 7.42 -1.61
CA LEU A 218 7.81 8.76 -1.94
C LEU A 218 7.04 9.86 -1.20
N ALA A 219 5.75 9.66 -0.90
CA ALA A 219 4.98 10.59 -0.05
C ALA A 219 5.54 10.62 1.38
N ILE A 220 5.89 9.45 1.95
CA ILE A 220 6.55 9.37 3.27
C ILE A 220 7.90 10.10 3.26
N TYR A 221 8.70 9.90 2.21
CA TYR A 221 9.98 10.62 2.09
C TYR A 221 9.78 12.13 1.88
N ALA A 222 8.77 12.53 1.10
CA ALA A 222 8.43 13.93 0.90
C ALA A 222 8.04 14.58 2.24
N LEU A 223 7.27 13.90 3.10
CA LEU A 223 6.94 14.41 4.43
C LEU A 223 8.20 14.77 5.24
N ARG A 224 9.21 13.88 5.22
CA ARG A 224 10.46 14.10 5.95
C ARG A 224 11.24 15.34 5.50
N TYR A 225 11.24 15.62 4.19
CA TYR A 225 12.00 16.73 3.61
C TYR A 225 11.17 18.00 3.37
N GLY A 226 9.86 17.93 3.57
CA GLY A 226 8.90 18.99 3.28
C GLY A 226 8.69 19.96 4.45
N PRO A 227 7.46 20.45 4.67
CA PRO A 227 7.19 21.44 5.72
C PRO A 227 7.60 21.01 7.14
N HIS A 228 7.59 19.70 7.39
CA HIS A 228 8.04 19.12 8.67
C HIS A 228 9.56 19.24 8.87
N SER A 229 10.33 19.48 7.81
CA SER A 229 11.78 19.59 7.91
C SER A 229 12.21 20.81 8.74
N LEU A 230 11.40 21.87 8.76
CA LEU A 230 11.60 23.02 9.65
C LEU A 230 11.40 22.65 11.13
N ILE A 231 10.38 21.85 11.43
CA ILE A 231 10.11 21.36 12.78
C ILE A 231 11.24 20.43 13.24
N GLN A 232 11.73 19.55 12.36
CA GLN A 232 12.90 18.71 12.64
C GLN A 232 14.18 19.51 12.82
N TYR A 233 14.37 20.55 12.01
CA TYR A 233 15.53 21.43 12.09
C TYR A 233 15.57 22.15 13.44
N ALA A 234 14.43 22.70 13.89
CA ALA A 234 14.30 23.30 15.21
C ALA A 234 14.37 22.28 16.36
N GLY A 235 13.80 21.09 16.16
CA GLY A 235 13.76 20.00 17.12
C GLY A 235 15.02 19.16 17.22
N SER A 236 16.07 19.42 16.43
CA SER A 236 17.33 18.65 16.45
C SER A 236 18.12 18.72 17.79
N THR A 237 17.59 19.42 18.80
CA THR A 237 17.98 19.33 20.21
C THR A 237 17.22 18.27 21.05
N MET A 238 16.16 17.63 20.54
CA MET A 238 15.42 16.52 21.21
C MET A 238 15.03 15.42 20.20
N GLU A 239 15.39 14.18 20.52
CA GLU A 239 15.20 12.92 19.76
C GLU A 239 14.12 12.93 18.66
N SER A 240 14.56 12.96 17.40
CA SER A 240 13.73 12.97 16.20
C SER A 240 13.16 11.58 15.86
N HIS A 241 12.08 11.18 16.50
CA HIS A 241 11.18 10.18 15.92
C HIS A 241 10.08 10.91 15.15
N VAL A 242 9.87 10.53 13.88
CA VAL A 242 8.67 10.93 13.14
C VAL A 242 7.48 10.35 13.90
N THR A 243 6.80 11.16 14.70
CA THR A 243 5.63 10.70 15.42
C THR A 243 4.51 10.46 14.40
N PRO A 244 3.70 9.41 14.59
CA PRO A 244 2.55 9.12 13.73
C PRO A 244 1.51 10.26 13.72
N GLU A 245 1.66 11.24 14.62
CA GLU A 245 0.79 12.39 14.79
C GLU A 245 0.74 13.32 13.57
N TYR A 246 1.80 13.37 12.76
CA TYR A 246 1.84 14.20 11.54
C TYR A 246 1.21 13.54 10.31
N MET A 247 1.01 12.21 10.35
CA MET A 247 0.43 11.46 9.24
C MET A 247 -1.09 11.52 9.29
N GLY A 248 -1.70 11.97 8.20
CA GLY A 248 -3.14 12.06 8.10
C GLY A 248 -3.81 10.79 7.56
N PRO A 249 -5.15 10.70 7.65
CA PRO A 249 -5.96 9.60 7.10
C PRO A 249 -5.68 9.28 5.61
N GLY A 250 -5.26 10.28 4.82
CA GLY A 250 -4.90 10.09 3.41
C GLY A 250 -3.71 9.16 3.21
N MET A 251 -2.73 9.14 4.12
CA MET A 251 -1.59 8.21 4.05
C MET A 251 -2.02 6.77 4.28
N TYR A 252 -2.92 6.54 5.24
CA TYR A 252 -3.53 5.23 5.48
C TYR A 252 -4.41 4.80 4.31
N THR A 253 -5.05 5.75 3.64
CA THR A 253 -5.82 5.51 2.41
C THR A 253 -4.89 5.02 1.29
N LEU A 254 -3.76 5.70 1.05
CA LEU A 254 -2.75 5.25 0.07
C LEU A 254 -2.22 3.84 0.41
N ALA A 255 -1.81 3.61 1.66
CA ALA A 255 -1.31 2.31 2.13
C ALA A 255 -2.39 1.20 2.04
N GLY A 256 -3.64 1.53 2.34
CA GLY A 256 -4.79 0.64 2.16
C GLY A 256 -5.00 0.28 0.70
N GLY A 257 -4.82 1.23 -0.22
CA GLY A 257 -4.88 0.97 -1.66
C GLY A 257 -3.80 0.00 -2.12
N VAL A 258 -2.58 0.14 -1.58
CA VAL A 258 -1.48 -0.81 -1.79
C VAL A 258 -1.90 -2.20 -1.29
N LEU A 259 -2.38 -2.29 -0.04
CA LEU A 259 -2.81 -3.55 0.56
C LEU A 259 -3.90 -4.25 -0.28
N VAL A 260 -4.94 -3.53 -0.72
CA VAL A 260 -6.02 -4.08 -1.54
C VAL A 260 -5.48 -4.65 -2.86
N LYS A 261 -4.57 -3.93 -3.52
CA LYS A 261 -3.96 -4.40 -4.78
C LYS A 261 -3.09 -5.64 -4.56
N PHE A 262 -2.32 -5.70 -3.48
CA PHE A 262 -1.51 -6.88 -3.16
C PHE A 262 -2.35 -8.05 -2.66
N LEU A 263 -3.45 -7.81 -1.93
CA LEU A 263 -4.42 -8.86 -1.56
C LEU A 263 -5.10 -9.47 -2.78
N ALA A 264 -5.37 -8.67 -3.83
CA ALA A 264 -5.89 -9.17 -5.10
C ALA A 264 -4.99 -10.27 -5.69
N ILE A 265 -3.67 -10.07 -5.58
CA ILE A 265 -2.62 -10.96 -6.09
C ILE A 265 -2.38 -12.12 -5.11
N ALA A 266 -2.36 -11.83 -3.81
CA ALA A 266 -2.21 -12.82 -2.76
C ALA A 266 -3.35 -13.83 -2.76
N GLY A 267 -4.58 -13.45 -3.14
CA GLY A 267 -5.68 -14.38 -3.36
C GLY A 267 -5.33 -15.49 -4.37
N VAL A 268 -4.55 -15.17 -5.41
CA VAL A 268 -4.03 -16.17 -6.36
C VAL A 268 -2.96 -17.03 -5.70
N PHE A 269 -2.02 -16.43 -4.96
CA PHE A 269 -0.95 -17.15 -4.27
C PHE A 269 -1.47 -18.08 -3.17
N VAL A 270 -2.44 -17.64 -2.39
CA VAL A 270 -3.11 -18.45 -1.36
C VAL A 270 -3.96 -19.53 -2.03
N GLY A 271 -4.69 -19.20 -3.09
CA GLY A 271 -5.36 -20.20 -3.93
C GLY A 271 -4.39 -21.24 -4.48
N PHE A 272 -3.20 -20.83 -4.90
CA PHE A 272 -2.13 -21.69 -5.40
C PHE A 272 -1.54 -22.59 -4.32
N ILE A 273 -1.31 -22.06 -3.11
CA ILE A 273 -0.83 -22.86 -1.97
C ILE A 273 -1.89 -23.88 -1.54
N ILE A 274 -3.15 -23.47 -1.42
CA ILE A 274 -4.26 -24.35 -1.04
C ILE A 274 -4.47 -25.43 -2.10
N PHE A 275 -4.51 -25.05 -3.38
CA PHE A 275 -4.69 -26.00 -4.48
C PHE A 275 -3.49 -26.94 -4.63
N GLY A 276 -2.27 -26.43 -4.48
CA GLY A 276 -1.05 -27.23 -4.44
C GLY A 276 -1.06 -28.25 -3.30
N PHE A 277 -1.51 -27.85 -2.11
CA PHE A 277 -1.67 -28.75 -0.97
C PHE A 277 -2.73 -29.83 -1.22
N ILE A 278 -3.90 -29.47 -1.76
CA ILE A 278 -4.96 -30.42 -2.11
C ILE A 278 -4.46 -31.41 -3.18
N SER A 279 -3.73 -30.94 -4.18
CA SER A 279 -3.17 -31.77 -5.26
C SER A 279 -2.11 -32.73 -4.74
N LEU A 280 -1.26 -32.28 -3.81
CA LEU A 280 -0.29 -33.13 -3.12
C LEU A 280 -1.00 -34.25 -2.34
N VAL A 281 -2.03 -33.91 -1.57
CA VAL A 281 -2.82 -34.89 -0.79
C VAL A 281 -3.50 -35.90 -1.73
N ALA A 282 -4.08 -35.44 -2.83
CA ALA A 282 -4.70 -36.31 -3.83
C ALA A 282 -3.68 -37.26 -4.49
N ALA A 283 -2.49 -36.76 -4.83
CA ALA A 283 -1.41 -37.59 -5.37
C ALA A 283 -0.94 -38.63 -4.35
N CYS A 284 -0.77 -38.26 -3.08
CA CYS A 284 -0.43 -39.21 -2.02
C CYS A 284 -1.49 -40.28 -1.84
N LEU A 285 -2.78 -39.93 -1.88
CA LEU A 285 -3.89 -40.89 -1.82
C LEU A 285 -3.94 -41.83 -3.03
N ALA A 286 -3.65 -41.32 -4.23
CA ALA A 286 -3.58 -42.13 -5.44
C ALA A 286 -2.41 -43.13 -5.39
N VAL A 287 -1.24 -42.70 -4.91
CA VAL A 287 -0.08 -43.58 -4.69
C VAL A 287 -0.40 -44.64 -3.64
N MET A 288 -1.02 -44.27 -2.51
CA MET A 288 -1.46 -45.22 -1.48
C MET A 288 -2.46 -46.24 -2.02
N CYS A 289 -3.45 -45.82 -2.82
CA CYS A 289 -4.38 -46.74 -3.49
C CYS A 289 -3.68 -47.65 -4.49
N ALA A 290 -2.75 -47.12 -5.29
CA ALA A 290 -1.97 -47.93 -6.24
C ALA A 290 -1.10 -48.97 -5.52
N CYS A 291 -0.46 -48.59 -4.41
CA CYS A 291 0.30 -49.51 -3.55
C CYS A 291 -0.59 -50.58 -2.90
N ALA A 292 -1.82 -50.24 -2.47
CA ALA A 292 -2.78 -51.20 -1.95
C ALA A 292 -3.28 -52.19 -3.03
N CYS A 293 -3.57 -51.69 -4.24
CA CYS A 293 -3.98 -52.52 -5.37
C CYS A 293 -2.85 -53.41 -5.91
N LEU A 294 -1.62 -52.90 -5.98
CA LEU A 294 -0.43 -53.69 -6.38
C LEU A 294 -0.01 -54.68 -5.29
N GLY A 295 -0.16 -54.33 -4.02
CA GLY A 295 0.05 -55.26 -2.89
C GLY A 295 -0.99 -56.39 -2.86
N ALA A 296 -2.23 -56.10 -3.26
CA ALA A 296 -3.28 -57.12 -3.43
C ALA A 296 -3.06 -58.00 -4.67
N ALA A 297 -2.54 -57.44 -5.77
CA ALA A 297 -2.24 -58.18 -7.00
C ALA A 297 -0.95 -59.01 -6.91
N ALA A 298 0.05 -58.58 -6.14
CA ALA A 298 1.26 -59.36 -5.84
C ALA A 298 1.06 -60.43 -4.75
N GLY A 299 -0.15 -60.51 -4.17
CA GLY A 299 -0.50 -61.40 -3.07
C GLY A 299 -1.19 -62.70 -3.47
N ASP A 300 -1.29 -63.03 -4.77
CA ASP A 300 -1.94 -64.28 -5.23
C ASP A 300 -0.96 -65.46 -5.43
N ASP A 301 0.34 -65.25 -5.25
CA ASP A 301 1.32 -66.34 -5.14
C ASP A 301 1.84 -66.48 -3.70
N GLY A 302 0.99 -67.09 -2.87
CA GLY A 302 1.46 -68.08 -1.88
C GLY A 302 2.38 -67.61 -0.73
N SER A 303 2.24 -66.40 -0.20
CA SER A 303 2.93 -66.02 1.05
C SER A 303 2.27 -66.70 2.26
N ARG A 304 2.61 -67.98 2.46
CA ARG A 304 2.31 -68.72 3.69
C ARG A 304 3.34 -68.34 4.75
N TYR A 305 2.89 -67.75 5.85
CA TYR A 305 3.77 -67.42 6.97
C TYR A 305 3.67 -68.54 8.01
N ARG A 306 4.82 -69.04 8.47
CA ARG A 306 4.90 -70.10 9.48
C ARG A 306 4.89 -69.46 10.86
N CYS A 307 3.88 -69.77 11.67
CA CYS A 307 3.78 -69.25 13.03
C CYS A 307 4.98 -69.75 13.85
N SER A 308 5.77 -68.83 14.42
CA SER A 308 6.99 -69.17 15.16
C SER A 308 6.72 -70.01 16.42
N ASN A 309 5.52 -69.89 16.99
CA ASN A 309 5.16 -70.57 18.23
C ASN A 309 4.62 -72.00 18.04
N CYS A 310 4.04 -72.32 16.88
CA CYS A 310 3.38 -73.63 16.68
C CYS A 310 3.61 -74.26 15.30
N GLY A 311 4.45 -73.65 14.44
CA GLY A 311 4.95 -74.25 13.21
C GLY A 311 3.94 -74.39 12.06
N TYR A 312 2.68 -73.97 12.26
CA TYR A 312 1.62 -74.00 11.26
C TYR A 312 1.75 -72.85 10.25
N THR A 313 1.58 -73.17 8.96
CA THR A 313 1.61 -72.21 7.85
C THR A 313 0.20 -71.71 7.54
N THR A 314 -0.04 -70.41 7.68
CA THR A 314 -1.37 -69.79 7.47
C THR A 314 -1.32 -68.81 6.29
N SER A 315 -2.46 -68.58 5.63
CA SER A 315 -2.59 -67.60 4.53
C SER A 315 -3.23 -66.31 5.02
N TYR A 316 -2.87 -65.19 4.39
CA TYR A 316 -3.16 -63.82 4.83
C TYR A 316 -4.65 -63.45 4.98
N ARG A 317 -5.59 -64.30 4.52
CA ARG A 317 -7.03 -63.99 4.55
C ARG A 317 -7.70 -64.17 5.92
N GLN A 318 -7.00 -64.68 6.93
CA GLN A 318 -7.52 -64.77 8.30
C GLN A 318 -6.78 -63.79 9.22
N TRP A 319 -7.15 -62.52 9.13
CA TRP A 319 -6.82 -61.57 10.19
C TRP A 319 -7.79 -61.77 11.34
N GLY A 320 -7.29 -62.35 12.44
CA GLY A 320 -8.06 -62.61 13.64
C GLY A 320 -7.85 -64.02 14.15
N THR A 321 -6.84 -64.19 15.01
CA THR A 321 -6.50 -65.39 15.80
C THR A 321 -6.01 -66.62 15.01
N CYS A 322 -4.80 -67.10 15.36
CA CYS A 322 -4.32 -68.40 14.92
C CYS A 322 -5.11 -69.49 15.68
N SER A 323 -6.01 -70.18 14.98
CA SER A 323 -6.99 -71.11 15.58
C SER A 323 -6.39 -72.28 16.35
N GLY A 324 -5.12 -72.62 16.11
CA GLY A 324 -4.42 -73.68 16.83
C GLY A 324 -3.79 -73.26 18.16
N CYS A 325 -3.54 -71.96 18.38
CA CYS A 325 -2.59 -71.51 19.41
C CYS A 325 -3.10 -70.29 20.22
N GLY A 326 -4.20 -69.65 19.80
CA GLY A 326 -4.89 -68.58 20.56
C GLY A 326 -4.11 -67.27 20.72
N ALA A 327 -2.88 -67.17 20.21
CA ALA A 327 -2.08 -65.96 20.28
C ALA A 327 -2.55 -64.91 19.26
N TYR A 328 -2.71 -63.67 19.72
CA TYR A 328 -2.88 -62.50 18.86
C TYR A 328 -1.52 -62.13 18.26
N LEU A 329 -1.49 -61.98 16.93
CA LEU A 329 -0.35 -61.40 16.23
C LEU A 329 -0.35 -59.90 16.54
N SER A 330 0.57 -59.45 17.39
CA SER A 330 0.91 -58.02 17.56
C SER A 330 1.86 -57.57 16.47
#